data_AF-A0AAJ2AC91-F1
#
_entry.id   AF-A0AAJ2AC91-F1
#
_cell.length_a   1.000
_cell.length_b   1.000
_cell.length_c   1.000
_cell.angle_alpha   90.00
_cell.angle_beta   90.00
_cell.angle_gamma   90.00
#
_symmetry.space_group_name_H-M   'P 1'
#
loop_
_entity.id
_entity.type
_entity.pdbx_description
1 polymer ?
#
loop_
_entity_poly.entity_id
_entity_poly.type
_entity_poly.pdbx_seq_one_letter_code
_entity_poly.pdbx_strand_id
1 'polypeptide(L)'
;MRWRSWLLIFALCDAHAASRYYAPVTFYPHDAVRVSRFASKTGAMQVPYGAAAKVEEGDFYIVSNATFKALTAQVQRDGTIALVQSEWTPERAASQIWTIDKEGSGFRLYSKLYGRYVTLGARVELEAPSGDARQNWSIEADANVVTIAATGTKTGLVVGHHALRDGASVEVNAQAGQWRLYKTGSDGGDHAYRTLDASARSTYDNIGRRYHLSAYAPDAIEAERLGGFRWTDYHPSGLYVSKGETVVIDVNGLADDGPDGLIVMVGNKNGFYRRQAAGDPQTILATEGRNAFVASRDGLLYFEYIDSGYNERPRTSIDVIVREGGKPVPFYVEGATTPAEWRAMLQRHADAPLVEMVGKRTMFTVARAMYDKSGAADPAALLDYVERIMGYHDELSGLDGTEALDAPSPLRVHFVQDAISTHAELQNTYLYATYYMIGLPLNSAAETLLKPAKADEWGVWHEMGHMYQQWDWTWPGVTETTVNVYSLHALERLGTPMPSPLLQVVDARGKKNRIDLAAQYFAQPSRNFLDDASFPMPSEALWIRLVMYEQLRRALGNGFYARLHKLYRRHPLTEDEGGDQNEVQRFVLRACMAANLDLTDFFERWGLPVDAGTRAAIAGLKLSAPKTDLTRTRI
;
A
#
# COMPACT_ATOMS: atom_id res chain seq x y z
N MET A 1 -53.51 24.01 -14.34
CA MET A 1 -53.70 23.06 -15.48
C MET A 1 -52.46 23.12 -16.35
N ARG A 2 -51.76 22.07 -16.77
CA ARG A 2 -51.68 20.62 -16.55
C ARG A 2 -50.24 20.30 -17.01
N TRP A 3 -49.32 19.96 -16.12
CA TRP A 3 -48.85 18.58 -15.88
C TRP A 3 -48.82 17.71 -17.15
N ARG A 4 -47.63 17.59 -17.77
CA ARG A 4 -47.10 16.45 -18.55
C ARG A 4 -45.98 16.92 -19.50
N SER A 5 -44.71 17.00 -19.05
CA SER A 5 -43.54 17.00 -19.98
C SER A 5 -42.18 16.63 -19.35
N TRP A 6 -42.11 16.05 -18.14
CA TRP A 6 -40.82 15.76 -17.46
C TRP A 6 -40.52 14.27 -17.21
N LEU A 7 -41.18 13.35 -17.92
CA LEU A 7 -41.06 11.90 -17.68
C LEU A 7 -40.38 11.11 -18.83
N LEU A 8 -39.68 11.76 -19.76
CA LEU A 8 -39.10 11.08 -20.94
C LEU A 8 -37.59 11.21 -21.11
N ILE A 9 -36.86 11.77 -20.13
CA ILE A 9 -35.38 11.85 -20.17
C ILE A 9 -34.72 10.74 -19.33
N PHE A 10 -35.48 9.97 -18.54
CA PHE A 10 -34.94 8.89 -17.69
C PHE A 10 -35.04 7.48 -18.28
N ALA A 11 -35.40 7.31 -19.55
CA ALA A 11 -35.62 5.98 -20.16
C ALA A 11 -34.75 5.66 -21.38
N LEU A 12 -33.70 6.44 -21.66
CA LEU A 12 -32.82 6.24 -22.83
C LEU A 12 -31.32 6.23 -22.51
N CYS A 13 -30.92 6.15 -21.23
CA CYS A 13 -29.51 6.01 -20.82
C CYS A 13 -29.17 4.65 -20.20
N ASP A 14 -30.10 3.69 -20.19
CA ASP A 14 -29.81 2.32 -19.80
C ASP A 14 -29.25 1.53 -20.99
N ALA A 15 -28.17 0.79 -20.75
CA ALA A 15 -27.50 -0.19 -21.62
C ALA A 15 -26.28 0.25 -22.48
N HIS A 16 -25.65 1.40 -22.23
CA HIS A 16 -24.37 1.76 -22.91
C HIS A 16 -23.20 2.07 -21.96
N ALA A 17 -23.36 1.85 -20.65
CA ALA A 17 -22.37 2.19 -19.63
C ALA A 17 -21.37 1.07 -19.27
N ALA A 18 -21.34 -0.07 -19.96
CA ALA A 18 -20.42 -1.16 -19.58
C ALA A 18 -19.21 -1.32 -20.52
N SER A 19 -19.16 -0.67 -21.68
CA SER A 19 -18.15 -0.96 -22.72
C SER A 19 -17.12 0.17 -22.95
N ARG A 20 -17.15 1.24 -22.17
CA ARG A 20 -16.23 2.39 -22.31
C ARG A 20 -15.32 2.64 -21.10
N TYR A 21 -15.39 1.78 -20.08
CA TYR A 21 -14.82 2.06 -18.74
C TYR A 21 -13.44 1.48 -18.47
N TYR A 22 -12.79 0.88 -19.46
CA TYR A 22 -11.49 0.22 -19.27
C TYR A 22 -10.55 0.59 -20.41
N ALA A 23 -10.12 1.85 -20.44
CA ALA A 23 -8.92 2.24 -21.19
C ALA A 23 -7.70 2.01 -20.28
N PRO A 24 -6.54 1.57 -20.81
CA PRO A 24 -5.33 1.43 -20.02
C PRO A 24 -4.90 2.81 -19.51
N VAL A 25 -5.05 3.04 -18.21
CA VAL A 25 -4.79 4.35 -17.60
C VAL A 25 -3.32 4.50 -17.29
N THR A 26 -2.66 5.43 -17.96
CA THR A 26 -1.24 5.81 -17.77
C THR A 26 -1.03 6.82 -16.62
N PHE A 27 -2.08 7.12 -15.85
CA PHE A 27 -2.05 8.14 -14.80
C PHE A 27 -1.65 7.61 -13.42
N TYR A 28 -1.49 6.30 -13.27
CA TYR A 28 -1.10 5.71 -12.00
C TYR A 28 0.42 5.62 -11.87
N PRO A 29 0.94 5.65 -10.64
CA PRO A 29 2.27 5.15 -10.34
C PRO A 29 2.43 3.64 -10.62
N HIS A 30 1.65 3.03 -11.52
CA HIS A 30 1.91 1.66 -11.99
C HIS A 30 3.26 1.57 -12.72
N ASP A 31 3.71 2.67 -13.33
CA ASP A 31 5.09 2.84 -13.83
C ASP A 31 6.04 3.51 -12.82
N ALA A 32 5.55 3.88 -11.64
CA ALA A 32 6.42 4.30 -10.56
C ALA A 32 7.00 3.05 -9.89
N VAL A 33 8.16 2.65 -10.40
CA VAL A 33 9.30 2.17 -9.63
C VAL A 33 8.89 1.22 -8.50
N ARG A 34 9.05 -0.09 -8.73
CA ARG A 34 9.27 -1.07 -7.67
C ARG A 34 10.01 -0.40 -6.52
N VAL A 35 9.31 -0.13 -5.41
CA VAL A 35 9.99 0.21 -4.17
C VAL A 35 10.80 -1.03 -3.86
N SER A 36 12.13 -0.92 -3.97
CA SER A 36 13.01 -2.07 -3.96
C SER A 36 12.73 -2.92 -2.71
N ARG A 37 12.42 -4.19 -2.91
CA ARG A 37 12.03 -5.17 -1.87
C ARG A 37 13.25 -5.66 -1.06
N PHE A 38 14.30 -4.86 -0.97
CA PHE A 38 15.57 -5.27 -0.37
C PHE A 38 15.56 -5.18 1.15
N ALA A 39 14.78 -6.06 1.75
CA ALA A 39 15.02 -6.51 3.12
C ALA A 39 15.03 -8.04 3.24
N SER A 40 14.54 -8.79 2.26
CA SER A 40 14.24 -10.23 2.44
C SER A 40 15.36 -11.22 2.07
N LYS A 41 16.65 -10.86 2.20
CA LYS A 41 17.67 -11.92 2.40
C LYS A 41 17.63 -12.36 3.86
N THR A 42 17.76 -13.66 4.11
CA THR A 42 18.06 -14.20 5.43
C THR A 42 19.32 -13.50 5.96
N GLY A 43 19.16 -12.65 6.98
CA GLY A 43 20.22 -11.80 7.54
C GLY A 43 20.27 -10.33 7.09
N ALA A 44 19.38 -9.87 6.21
CA ALA A 44 19.40 -8.50 5.66
C ALA A 44 18.27 -7.57 6.13
N MET A 45 17.17 -8.08 6.69
CA MET A 45 16.19 -7.21 7.32
C MET A 45 16.64 -6.89 8.73
N GLN A 46 17.11 -5.67 8.89
CA GLN A 46 17.64 -5.18 10.14
C GLN A 46 16.63 -4.26 10.81
N VAL A 47 16.88 -3.98 12.08
CA VAL A 47 15.96 -3.33 13.03
C VAL A 47 15.90 -1.82 12.78
N PRO A 48 14.76 -1.18 12.45
CA PRO A 48 14.70 0.28 12.44
C PRO A 48 15.08 0.79 13.82
N TYR A 49 16.06 1.67 13.88
CA TYR A 49 16.44 2.41 15.07
C TYR A 49 15.49 3.60 15.16
N GLY A 50 14.69 3.64 16.20
CA GLY A 50 13.59 4.59 16.26
C GLY A 50 13.88 5.81 17.09
N ALA A 51 12.87 6.67 17.11
CA ALA A 51 12.98 8.08 17.43
C ALA A 51 13.21 8.40 18.92
N ALA A 52 13.39 7.40 19.77
CA ALA A 52 13.69 7.59 21.19
C ALA A 52 14.83 6.69 21.73
N ALA A 53 15.34 5.75 20.92
CA ALA A 53 16.50 4.96 21.32
C ALA A 53 17.76 5.84 21.36
N LYS A 54 18.53 5.76 22.46
CA LYS A 54 19.84 6.44 22.56
C LYS A 54 20.82 5.74 21.62
N VAL A 55 21.08 6.31 20.44
CA VAL A 55 22.01 5.72 19.44
C VAL A 55 23.26 5.17 20.12
N GLU A 56 23.43 3.86 20.03
CA GLU A 56 24.57 3.14 20.57
C GLU A 56 25.65 3.03 19.51
N GLU A 57 26.88 2.78 19.94
CA GLU A 57 27.95 2.40 19.03
C GLU A 57 27.60 1.07 18.34
N GLY A 58 27.89 0.96 17.05
CA GLY A 58 27.62 -0.27 16.31
C GLY A 58 27.52 -0.07 14.81
N ASP A 59 27.27 -1.16 14.11
CA ASP A 59 27.11 -1.18 12.66
C ASP A 59 25.64 -1.00 12.28
N PHE A 60 25.37 -0.18 11.26
CA PHE A 60 24.03 0.13 10.79
C PHE A 60 23.97 0.24 9.25
N TYR A 61 22.82 -0.12 8.66
CA TYR A 61 22.40 0.46 7.39
C TYR A 61 21.73 1.82 7.66
N ILE A 62 21.98 2.79 6.77
CA ILE A 62 21.25 4.07 6.76
C ILE A 62 20.33 4.05 5.55
N VAL A 63 19.04 4.27 5.76
CA VAL A 63 18.01 4.05 4.75
C VAL A 63 17.15 5.31 4.60
N SER A 64 16.79 5.65 3.36
CA SER A 64 15.88 6.76 3.07
C SER A 64 14.48 6.52 3.59
N ASN A 65 13.88 7.50 4.28
CA ASN A 65 12.46 7.42 4.63
C ASN A 65 11.55 7.59 3.40
N ALA A 66 12.03 8.26 2.35
CA ALA A 66 11.28 8.51 1.12
C ALA A 66 11.36 7.34 0.13
N THR A 67 12.54 6.74 -0.03
CA THR A 67 12.75 5.69 -1.05
C THR A 67 13.01 4.30 -0.47
N PHE A 68 13.24 4.19 0.85
CA PHE A 68 13.65 2.97 1.53
C PHE A 68 14.89 2.27 0.93
N LYS A 69 15.69 3.03 0.16
CA LYS A 69 16.98 2.57 -0.37
C LYS A 69 18.08 2.80 0.65
N ALA A 70 19.00 1.84 0.73
CA ALA A 70 20.22 1.97 1.51
C ALA A 70 21.13 3.06 0.92
N LEU A 71 21.77 3.81 1.81
CA LEU A 71 22.77 4.80 1.46
C LEU A 71 24.15 4.13 1.36
N THR A 72 24.83 4.33 0.23
CA THR A 72 26.24 3.96 0.06
C THR A 72 27.11 5.19 0.11
N ALA A 73 28.35 5.00 0.52
CA ALA A 73 29.38 6.02 0.46
C ALA A 73 29.80 6.28 -1.00
N GLN A 74 29.88 7.54 -1.42
CA GLN A 74 30.44 7.93 -2.72
C GLN A 74 31.50 9.02 -2.55
N VAL A 75 32.69 8.77 -3.10
CA VAL A 75 33.76 9.77 -3.17
C VAL A 75 33.39 10.88 -4.15
N GLN A 76 33.43 12.12 -3.67
CA GLN A 76 33.22 13.34 -4.46
C GLN A 76 34.52 13.77 -5.13
N ARG A 77 34.41 14.71 -6.09
CA ARG A 77 35.55 15.21 -6.87
C ARG A 77 36.65 15.87 -6.01
N ASP A 78 36.30 16.38 -4.84
CA ASP A 78 37.21 17.01 -3.88
C ASP A 78 37.83 16.01 -2.87
N GLY A 79 37.56 14.70 -3.03
CA GLY A 79 38.07 13.64 -2.16
C GLY A 79 37.23 13.39 -0.89
N THR A 80 36.18 14.18 -0.64
CA THR A 80 35.20 13.96 0.42
C THR A 80 34.32 12.74 0.12
N ILE A 81 33.63 12.20 1.14
CA ILE A 81 32.68 11.09 0.97
C ILE A 81 31.28 11.60 1.28
N ALA A 82 30.35 11.41 0.34
CA ALA A 82 28.93 11.70 0.53
C ALA A 82 28.11 10.41 0.74
N LEU A 83 27.01 10.54 1.48
CA LEU A 83 25.95 9.53 1.50
C LEU A 83 25.10 9.70 0.25
N VAL A 84 25.00 8.67 -0.58
CA VAL A 84 24.13 8.69 -1.76
C VAL A 84 23.21 7.49 -1.75
N GLN A 85 21.97 7.70 -2.18
CA GLN A 85 21.04 6.59 -2.40
C GLN A 85 21.64 5.65 -3.42
N SER A 86 21.59 4.37 -3.10
CA SER A 86 22.19 3.33 -3.93
C SER A 86 21.22 2.16 -4.02
N GLU A 87 21.22 1.51 -5.16
CA GLU A 87 20.60 0.19 -5.27
C GLU A 87 21.37 -0.78 -4.38
N TRP A 88 20.62 -1.59 -3.64
CA TRP A 88 21.19 -2.71 -2.94
C TRP A 88 21.56 -3.77 -3.98
N THR A 89 22.74 -4.33 -3.85
CA THR A 89 23.12 -5.55 -4.54
C THR A 89 23.91 -6.42 -3.56
N PRO A 90 23.92 -7.76 -3.71
CA PRO A 90 24.73 -8.63 -2.85
C PRO A 90 26.20 -8.22 -2.78
N GLU A 91 26.74 -7.67 -3.88
CA GLU A 91 28.11 -7.20 -4.01
C GLU A 91 28.33 -5.86 -3.27
N ARG A 92 27.26 -5.07 -3.09
CA ARG A 92 27.27 -3.76 -2.40
C ARG A 92 26.79 -3.82 -0.96
N ALA A 93 26.21 -4.94 -0.51
CA ALA A 93 25.63 -5.08 0.82
C ALA A 93 26.62 -4.75 1.95
N ALA A 94 27.88 -5.19 1.83
CA ALA A 94 28.92 -4.87 2.82
C ALA A 94 29.39 -3.40 2.74
N SER A 95 29.31 -2.79 1.55
CA SER A 95 29.70 -1.40 1.30
C SER A 95 28.67 -0.36 1.77
N GLN A 96 27.45 -0.82 2.05
CA GLN A 96 26.32 -0.06 2.57
C GLN A 96 26.26 -0.02 4.10
N ILE A 97 27.17 -0.74 4.79
CA ILE A 97 27.26 -0.78 6.25
C ILE A 97 28.11 0.40 6.74
N TRP A 98 27.57 1.09 7.73
CA TRP A 98 28.19 2.23 8.40
C TRP A 98 28.40 1.91 9.87
N THR A 99 29.60 2.15 10.40
CA THR A 99 29.86 2.02 11.84
C THR A 99 29.66 3.39 12.50
N ILE A 100 28.83 3.44 13.53
CA ILE A 100 28.62 4.61 14.38
C ILE A 100 29.45 4.43 15.63
N ASP A 101 30.36 5.36 15.90
CA ASP A 101 31.21 5.39 17.10
C ASP A 101 30.93 6.66 17.89
N LYS A 102 30.97 6.61 19.22
CA LYS A 102 30.75 7.75 20.10
C LYS A 102 32.05 8.54 20.26
N GLU A 103 31.98 9.86 20.13
CA GLU A 103 33.12 10.75 20.37
C GLU A 103 32.68 12.01 21.12
N GLY A 104 33.11 12.12 22.39
CA GLY A 104 32.72 13.25 23.25
C GLY A 104 31.21 13.29 23.50
N SER A 105 30.57 14.42 23.19
CA SER A 105 29.12 14.63 23.28
C SER A 105 28.37 14.27 21.99
N GLY A 106 29.05 13.72 20.99
CA GLY A 106 28.49 13.38 19.69
C GLY A 106 28.94 11.99 19.20
N PHE A 107 28.79 11.77 17.90
CA PHE A 107 29.11 10.53 17.22
C PHE A 107 30.00 10.79 16.00
N ARG A 108 30.58 9.72 15.46
CA ARG A 108 31.28 9.66 14.18
C ARG A 108 30.71 8.55 13.32
N LEU A 109 30.78 8.76 12.01
CA LEU A 109 30.35 7.79 11.02
C LEU A 109 31.57 7.25 10.25
N TYR A 110 31.75 5.93 10.27
CA TYR A 110 32.82 5.22 9.57
C TYR A 110 32.26 4.49 8.35
N SER A 111 32.86 4.75 7.18
CA SER A 111 32.54 4.02 5.96
C SER A 111 33.40 2.77 5.87
N LYS A 112 32.78 1.58 5.97
CA LYS A 112 33.49 0.31 5.78
C LYS A 112 34.04 0.13 4.37
N LEU A 113 33.35 0.69 3.36
CA LEU A 113 33.80 0.66 1.97
C LEU A 113 35.16 1.36 1.78
N TYR A 114 35.36 2.51 2.41
CA TYR A 114 36.56 3.33 2.21
C TYR A 114 37.58 3.22 3.36
N GLY A 115 37.28 2.45 4.39
CA GLY A 115 38.17 2.22 5.51
C GLY A 115 38.50 3.48 6.33
N ARG A 116 37.62 4.48 6.34
CA ARG A 116 37.85 5.77 7.00
C ARG A 116 36.57 6.42 7.52
N TYR A 117 36.74 7.25 8.54
CA TYR A 117 35.69 8.14 9.02
C TYR A 117 35.36 9.19 7.97
N VAL A 118 34.09 9.56 7.90
CA VAL A 118 33.59 10.52 6.92
C VAL A 118 33.53 11.91 7.51
N THR A 119 34.03 12.87 6.74
CA THR A 119 33.77 14.31 6.88
C THR A 119 32.92 14.73 5.69
N LEU A 120 31.74 15.30 5.93
CA LEU A 120 30.88 15.85 4.89
C LEU A 120 31.16 17.35 4.75
N GLY A 121 31.69 17.76 3.60
CA GLY A 121 31.90 19.17 3.28
C GLY A 121 30.59 19.85 2.92
N ALA A 122 30.20 20.89 3.66
CA ALA A 122 29.20 21.83 3.16
C ALA A 122 29.83 22.62 2.00
N ARG A 123 29.11 22.76 0.89
CA ARG A 123 29.54 23.63 -0.22
C ARG A 123 29.43 25.09 0.22
N VAL A 124 30.45 25.58 0.91
CA VAL A 124 30.73 27.01 1.01
C VAL A 124 31.21 27.45 -0.37
N GLU A 125 30.71 28.58 -0.87
CA GLU A 125 31.18 29.15 -2.13
C GLU A 125 32.71 29.12 -2.19
N LEU A 126 33.21 28.65 -3.34
CA LEU A 126 34.63 28.46 -3.61
C LEU A 126 35.38 29.76 -3.39
N GLU A 127 36.10 29.86 -2.27
CA GLU A 127 37.50 30.31 -2.25
C GLU A 127 38.19 29.87 -0.94
N ALA A 128 39.25 29.09 -1.12
CA ALA A 128 40.26 28.61 -0.17
C ALA A 128 40.08 27.18 0.42
N PRO A 129 41.13 26.33 0.31
CA PRO A 129 41.20 25.04 0.99
C PRO A 129 41.64 25.26 2.44
N SER A 130 40.87 24.77 3.41
CA SER A 130 41.37 24.62 4.79
C SER A 130 41.30 23.15 5.19
N GLY A 131 42.47 22.58 5.42
CA GLY A 131 42.71 21.17 5.70
C GLY A 131 42.02 20.63 6.95
N ASP A 132 42.08 19.30 7.09
CA ASP A 132 41.72 18.49 8.26
C ASP A 132 40.58 19.04 9.13
N ALA A 133 39.51 19.53 8.49
CA ALA A 133 38.30 19.93 9.18
C ALA A 133 37.58 18.68 9.67
N ARG A 134 37.83 18.29 10.92
CA ARG A 134 37.14 17.19 11.59
C ARG A 134 35.80 17.71 12.11
N GLN A 135 34.69 17.15 11.64
CA GLN A 135 33.35 17.50 12.11
C GLN A 135 32.86 16.42 13.09
N ASN A 136 32.55 16.83 14.32
CA ASN A 136 31.81 16.01 15.27
C ASN A 136 30.35 15.97 14.84
N TRP A 137 29.61 14.88 15.06
CA TRP A 137 28.21 14.78 14.69
C TRP A 137 27.30 14.77 15.92
N SER A 138 26.25 15.59 15.95
CA SER A 138 25.12 15.33 16.84
C SER A 138 24.19 14.35 16.14
N ILE A 139 23.79 13.32 16.87
CA ILE A 139 22.69 12.48 16.46
C ILE A 139 21.49 12.90 17.29
N GLU A 140 20.54 13.55 16.62
CA GLU A 140 19.32 14.04 17.24
C GLU A 140 18.18 13.14 16.83
N ALA A 141 17.58 12.49 17.82
CA ALA A 141 16.36 11.73 17.62
C ALA A 141 15.21 12.74 17.52
N ASP A 142 14.54 12.76 16.38
CA ASP A 142 13.32 13.53 16.14
C ASP A 142 12.26 12.59 15.57
N ALA A 143 11.03 13.10 15.50
CA ALA A 143 9.76 12.42 15.46
C ALA A 143 9.59 11.19 14.58
N ASN A 144 10.46 10.97 13.59
CA ASN A 144 10.39 9.86 12.65
C ASN A 144 11.78 9.38 12.17
N VAL A 145 12.88 9.90 12.74
CA VAL A 145 14.22 9.85 12.13
C VAL A 145 15.32 9.99 13.17
N VAL A 146 16.44 9.32 12.90
CA VAL A 146 17.72 9.63 13.49
C VAL A 146 18.43 10.67 12.61
N THR A 147 18.50 11.92 13.06
CA THR A 147 19.14 13.01 12.30
C THR A 147 20.62 13.03 12.59
N ILE A 148 21.45 12.80 11.57
CA ILE A 148 22.91 12.92 11.66
C ILE A 148 23.30 14.32 11.18
N ALA A 149 23.66 15.22 12.11
CA ALA A 149 24.02 16.60 11.80
C ALA A 149 25.46 16.93 12.22
N ALA A 150 26.19 17.65 11.39
CA ALA A 150 27.53 18.10 11.74
C ALA A 150 27.46 19.27 12.73
N THR A 151 28.22 19.16 13.82
CA THR A 151 28.24 20.13 14.93
C THR A 151 28.52 21.53 14.39
N GLY A 152 27.62 22.47 14.64
CA GLY A 152 27.77 23.87 14.23
C GLY A 152 27.23 24.23 12.84
N THR A 153 26.57 23.31 12.13
CA THR A 153 25.89 23.60 10.85
C THR A 153 24.38 23.37 10.95
N LYS A 154 23.56 24.23 10.30
CA LYS A 154 22.10 24.02 10.15
C LYS A 154 21.75 23.13 8.95
N THR A 155 22.74 22.48 8.33
CA THR A 155 22.63 21.79 7.05
C THR A 155 22.74 20.29 7.24
N GLY A 156 21.61 19.59 7.05
CA GLY A 156 21.57 18.15 6.83
C GLY A 156 21.56 17.80 5.33
N LEU A 157 21.85 16.54 5.01
CA LEU A 157 21.79 15.99 3.66
C LEU A 157 20.32 15.91 3.19
N VAL A 158 19.97 16.65 2.13
CA VAL A 158 18.62 16.74 1.56
C VAL A 158 18.60 16.02 0.21
N VAL A 159 17.57 15.21 -0.02
CA VAL A 159 17.17 14.76 -1.36
C VAL A 159 15.79 15.37 -1.63
N GLY A 160 15.72 16.25 -2.61
CA GLY A 160 14.46 16.85 -3.05
C GLY A 160 13.59 15.86 -3.82
N HIS A 161 12.28 16.06 -3.76
CA HIS A 161 11.31 15.36 -4.59
C HIS A 161 11.60 15.56 -6.09
N HIS A 162 11.38 14.50 -6.86
CA HIS A 162 11.56 14.36 -8.32
C HIS A 162 13.01 14.17 -8.82
N ALA A 163 13.48 12.93 -8.82
CA ALA A 163 14.47 12.45 -9.79
C ALA A 163 14.17 10.97 -10.12
N LEU A 164 13.35 10.77 -11.15
CA LEU A 164 13.18 9.48 -11.82
C LEU A 164 14.18 9.42 -12.98
N ARG A 165 14.78 8.23 -13.15
CA ARG A 165 15.64 7.73 -14.25
C ARG A 165 17.15 7.77 -14.05
N ASP A 166 17.72 6.60 -14.31
CA ASP A 166 19.08 6.18 -14.65
C ASP A 166 20.19 7.24 -14.59
N GLY A 167 21.24 6.92 -13.83
CA GLY A 167 22.56 7.54 -14.01
C GLY A 167 22.77 8.90 -13.33
N ALA A 168 22.95 8.85 -12.01
CA ALA A 168 23.75 9.77 -11.17
C ALA A 168 23.28 11.21 -10.79
N SER A 169 23.50 11.49 -9.49
CA SER A 169 23.74 12.74 -8.74
C SER A 169 22.61 13.76 -8.49
N VAL A 170 22.43 14.17 -7.22
CA VAL A 170 21.76 15.43 -6.83
C VAL A 170 22.45 16.08 -5.60
N GLU A 171 22.64 17.40 -5.73
CA GLU A 171 23.24 18.37 -4.80
C GLU A 171 22.26 18.88 -3.71
N VAL A 172 22.82 19.34 -2.59
CA VAL A 172 22.11 19.80 -1.39
C VAL A 172 21.54 21.21 -1.55
N ASN A 173 20.23 21.38 -1.29
CA ASN A 173 19.65 22.67 -0.91
C ASN A 173 18.68 22.47 0.27
N ALA A 174 18.72 23.38 1.24
CA ALA A 174 18.16 23.25 2.57
C ALA A 174 16.63 23.30 2.57
N GLN A 175 15.97 22.13 2.63
CA GLN A 175 14.70 21.91 3.35
C GLN A 175 14.35 20.40 3.36
N ALA A 176 14.44 19.82 4.57
CA ALA A 176 13.92 18.53 5.07
C ALA A 176 13.93 17.27 4.17
N GLY A 177 14.85 16.34 4.46
CA GLY A 177 14.80 14.92 4.05
C GLY A 177 15.11 14.01 5.24
N GLN A 178 14.31 12.95 5.41
CA GLN A 178 14.25 12.08 6.61
C GLN A 178 14.93 10.70 6.39
N TRP A 179 15.65 10.15 7.38
CA TRP A 179 16.42 8.88 7.30
C TRP A 179 16.18 7.92 8.49
N ARG A 180 16.27 6.61 8.29
CA ARG A 180 16.18 5.59 9.35
C ARG A 180 17.51 4.83 9.46
N LEU A 181 17.95 4.53 10.68
CA LEU A 181 19.07 3.62 10.90
C LEU A 181 18.54 2.20 11.07
N TYR A 182 19.32 1.21 10.68
CA TYR A 182 18.97 -0.20 10.77
C TYR A 182 20.15 -1.00 11.31
N LYS A 183 20.10 -1.55 12.53
CA LYS A 183 21.28 -2.15 13.19
C LYS A 183 21.71 -3.47 12.53
N THR A 184 22.99 -3.61 12.21
CA THR A 184 23.52 -4.86 11.63
C THR A 184 23.73 -5.97 12.62
N GLY A 185 23.26 -7.17 12.26
CA GLY A 185 23.56 -8.39 12.99
C GLY A 185 22.86 -8.52 14.35
N SER A 186 21.52 -8.46 14.39
CA SER A 186 20.79 -9.16 15.45
C SER A 186 20.74 -10.65 15.11
N ASP A 187 21.89 -11.31 15.18
CA ASP A 187 21.99 -12.76 15.08
C ASP A 187 21.21 -13.36 16.26
N GLY A 188 20.01 -13.89 15.99
CA GLY A 188 19.29 -14.76 16.92
C GLY A 188 17.82 -14.45 17.22
N GLY A 189 17.21 -13.43 16.62
CA GLY A 189 15.77 -13.20 16.74
C GLY A 189 15.02 -13.64 15.50
N ASP A 190 14.42 -14.82 15.48
CA ASP A 190 13.27 -15.06 14.60
C ASP A 190 12.17 -14.08 15.05
N HIS A 191 12.11 -12.90 14.43
CA HIS A 191 11.00 -11.97 14.63
C HIS A 191 9.80 -12.48 13.83
N ALA A 192 9.21 -13.57 14.32
CA ALA A 192 8.00 -14.13 13.74
C ALA A 192 6.93 -13.02 13.62
N TYR A 193 6.29 -12.93 12.45
CA TYR A 193 5.16 -12.02 12.26
C TYR A 193 4.13 -12.22 13.38
N ARG A 194 3.71 -11.11 13.98
CA ARG A 194 2.70 -11.10 15.04
C ARG A 194 1.41 -10.57 14.45
N THR A 195 0.34 -11.34 14.60
CA THR A 195 -1.01 -10.87 14.22
C THR A 195 -1.46 -9.83 15.25
N LEU A 196 -1.16 -8.56 14.97
CA LEU A 196 -1.49 -7.43 15.83
C LEU A 196 -2.92 -6.94 15.55
N ASP A 197 -3.92 -7.62 16.10
CA ASP A 197 -5.34 -7.20 15.97
C ASP A 197 -5.63 -5.99 16.87
N ALA A 198 -5.15 -4.82 16.46
CA ALA A 198 -5.33 -3.59 17.20
C ALA A 198 -6.76 -3.04 17.13
N SER A 199 -7.46 -3.28 16.03
CA SER A 199 -8.81 -2.77 15.79
C SER A 199 -9.81 -3.25 16.85
N ALA A 200 -9.79 -4.54 17.17
CA ALA A 200 -10.69 -5.16 18.14
C ALA A 200 -10.36 -4.81 19.61
N ARG A 201 -9.14 -4.33 19.86
CA ARG A 201 -8.62 -3.99 21.21
C ARG A 201 -8.52 -2.48 21.44
N SER A 202 -9.01 -1.67 20.51
CA SER A 202 -9.00 -0.22 20.62
C SER A 202 -10.40 0.33 20.79
N THR A 203 -10.54 1.42 21.54
CA THR A 203 -11.82 2.12 21.69
C THR A 203 -11.65 3.58 21.35
N TYR A 204 -12.62 4.13 20.64
CA TYR A 204 -12.59 5.50 20.13
C TYR A 204 -13.80 6.27 20.67
N ASP A 205 -13.56 7.28 21.51
CA ASP A 205 -14.61 8.19 22.00
C ASP A 205 -14.25 9.62 21.58
N ASN A 206 -14.78 10.05 20.45
CA ASN A 206 -14.55 11.39 19.92
C ASN A 206 -15.30 12.49 20.70
N ILE A 207 -16.37 12.13 21.42
CA ILE A 207 -17.16 13.07 22.24
C ILE A 207 -16.45 13.35 23.56
N GLY A 208 -16.04 12.30 24.27
CA GLY A 208 -15.22 12.38 25.48
C GLY A 208 -13.75 12.67 25.21
N ARG A 209 -13.33 12.62 23.94
CA ARG A 209 -11.96 12.85 23.45
C ARG A 209 -10.93 11.91 24.06
N ARG A 210 -11.31 10.64 24.23
CA ARG A 210 -10.52 9.59 24.85
C ARG A 210 -10.36 8.42 23.90
N TYR A 211 -9.15 7.93 23.78
CA TYR A 211 -8.81 6.84 22.88
C TYR A 211 -7.94 5.84 23.62
N HIS A 212 -8.37 4.58 23.60
CA HIS A 212 -7.56 3.47 24.07
C HIS A 212 -7.01 2.79 22.83
N LEU A 213 -5.70 2.81 22.65
CA LEU A 213 -5.05 2.41 21.40
C LEU A 213 -4.19 1.18 21.63
N SER A 214 -4.45 0.13 20.87
CA SER A 214 -3.55 -1.03 20.74
C SER A 214 -2.71 -0.88 19.48
N ALA A 215 -1.46 -1.32 19.50
CA ALA A 215 -0.54 -1.11 18.39
C ALA A 215 -0.86 -1.97 17.15
N TYR A 216 -0.87 -1.36 15.96
CA TYR A 216 -0.94 -2.06 14.67
C TYR A 216 0.42 -2.64 14.26
N ALA A 217 0.41 -3.56 13.29
CA ALA A 217 1.62 -3.85 12.53
C ALA A 217 1.99 -2.63 11.68
N PRO A 218 3.28 -2.30 11.51
CA PRO A 218 3.68 -1.26 10.57
C PRO A 218 3.20 -1.58 9.14
N ASP A 219 2.72 -0.56 8.42
CA ASP A 219 2.24 -0.69 7.05
C ASP A 219 3.22 -1.43 6.12
N ALA A 220 4.51 -1.13 6.24
CA ALA A 220 5.55 -1.70 5.41
C ALA A 220 5.78 -3.19 5.66
N ILE A 221 5.76 -3.61 6.94
CA ILE A 221 5.90 -5.03 7.32
C ILE A 221 4.71 -5.83 6.79
N GLU A 222 3.51 -5.27 6.90
CA GLU A 222 2.30 -5.90 6.41
C GLU A 222 2.26 -5.96 4.86
N ALA A 223 2.66 -4.89 4.18
CA ALA A 223 2.77 -4.84 2.73
C ALA A 223 3.78 -5.86 2.19
N GLU A 224 4.91 -6.02 2.89
CA GLU A 224 5.92 -7.04 2.56
C GLU A 224 5.36 -8.46 2.74
N ARG A 225 4.71 -8.73 3.88
CA ARG A 225 4.08 -10.04 4.15
C ARG A 225 3.05 -10.40 3.09
N LEU A 226 2.19 -9.45 2.71
CA LEU A 226 1.14 -9.67 1.72
C LEU A 226 1.68 -9.65 0.29
N GLY A 227 2.78 -8.94 0.05
CA GLY A 227 3.42 -8.79 -1.25
C GLY A 227 2.72 -7.78 -2.17
N GLY A 228 2.10 -6.73 -1.61
CA GLY A 228 1.26 -5.78 -2.35
C GLY A 228 1.27 -4.36 -1.78
N PHE A 229 0.16 -3.63 -1.93
CA PHE A 229 0.03 -2.26 -1.45
C PHE A 229 0.18 -2.12 0.07
N ARG A 230 0.59 -0.93 0.52
CA ARG A 230 0.54 -0.51 1.93
C ARG A 230 -0.89 -0.20 2.34
N TRP A 231 -1.30 -0.73 3.48
CA TRP A 231 -2.62 -0.50 4.07
C TRP A 231 -2.51 0.55 5.19
N THR A 232 -3.63 1.04 5.70
CA THR A 232 -3.65 2.08 6.74
C THR A 232 -3.33 1.49 8.12
N ASP A 233 -2.28 2.01 8.75
CA ASP A 233 -1.72 1.62 10.06
C ASP A 233 -1.97 2.64 11.18
N TYR A 234 -2.90 3.57 10.98
CA TYR A 234 -3.26 4.60 11.95
C TYR A 234 -4.72 4.47 12.42
N HIS A 235 -4.96 4.87 13.66
CA HIS A 235 -6.26 4.94 14.30
C HIS A 235 -6.96 6.27 14.01
N PRO A 236 -8.27 6.25 13.74
CA PRO A 236 -9.07 7.46 13.62
C PRO A 236 -9.39 8.08 14.98
N SER A 237 -9.61 9.40 14.98
CA SER A 237 -10.08 10.12 16.17
C SER A 237 -11.49 10.68 16.04
N GLY A 238 -12.03 10.87 14.82
CA GLY A 238 -13.26 11.62 14.64
C GLY A 238 -13.19 13.10 15.09
N LEU A 239 -11.98 13.68 15.21
CA LEU A 239 -11.76 15.11 15.51
C LEU A 239 -11.14 15.82 14.30
N TYR A 240 -11.78 16.91 13.86
CA TYR A 240 -11.25 17.79 12.81
C TYR A 240 -10.55 19.00 13.42
N VAL A 241 -9.34 19.27 12.97
CA VAL A 241 -8.50 20.39 13.41
C VAL A 241 -8.33 21.39 12.26
N SER A 242 -8.37 22.68 12.59
CA SER A 242 -8.10 23.77 11.64
C SER A 242 -6.65 24.24 11.70
N LYS A 243 -6.10 24.68 10.56
CA LYS A 243 -4.79 25.33 10.49
C LYS A 243 -4.72 26.51 11.47
N GLY A 244 -3.65 26.55 12.26
CA GLY A 244 -3.40 27.55 13.29
C GLY A 244 -4.00 27.22 14.66
N GLU A 245 -4.80 26.16 14.77
CA GLU A 245 -5.36 25.71 16.04
C GLU A 245 -4.29 25.03 16.90
N THR A 246 -4.25 25.35 18.19
CA THR A 246 -3.41 24.63 19.16
C THR A 246 -4.12 23.35 19.60
N VAL A 247 -3.40 22.24 19.56
CA VAL A 247 -3.86 20.92 20.03
C VAL A 247 -3.01 20.53 21.24
N VAL A 248 -3.68 20.09 22.31
CA VAL A 248 -3.03 19.58 23.53
C VAL A 248 -3.52 18.17 23.81
N ILE A 249 -2.59 17.25 23.97
CA ILE A 249 -2.87 15.81 24.14
C ILE A 249 -2.09 15.30 25.34
N ASP A 250 -2.75 14.57 26.23
CA ASP A 250 -2.07 13.77 27.26
C ASP A 250 -2.02 12.31 26.79
N VAL A 251 -0.83 11.72 26.81
CA VAL A 251 -0.57 10.31 26.48
C VAL A 251 -0.15 9.59 27.75
N ASN A 252 -0.70 8.40 27.98
CA ASN A 252 -0.38 7.59 29.16
C ASN A 252 -0.08 6.14 28.76
N GLY A 253 0.97 5.58 29.36
CA GLY A 253 1.40 4.20 29.14
C GLY A 253 2.33 4.02 27.93
N LEU A 254 2.80 5.09 27.29
CA LEU A 254 3.76 5.00 26.20
C LEU A 254 5.15 4.66 26.75
N ALA A 255 5.67 3.50 26.37
CA ALA A 255 6.99 3.06 26.78
C ALA A 255 8.10 3.65 25.88
N ASP A 256 9.23 4.03 26.51
CA ASP A 256 10.44 4.52 25.86
C ASP A 256 11.53 3.43 25.86
N ASP A 257 11.21 2.29 25.26
CA ASP A 257 11.98 1.05 25.32
C ASP A 257 12.25 0.45 23.92
N GLY A 258 12.21 1.28 22.89
CA GLY A 258 12.34 0.76 21.53
C GLY A 258 12.12 1.79 20.43
N PRO A 259 12.17 1.32 19.18
CA PRO A 259 12.10 2.21 18.04
C PRO A 259 10.69 2.72 17.72
N ASP A 260 9.65 2.01 18.17
CA ASP A 260 8.29 2.43 17.87
C ASP A 260 7.80 3.50 18.85
N GLY A 261 6.80 4.28 18.44
CA GLY A 261 6.23 5.34 19.26
C GLY A 261 4.80 5.64 18.85
N LEU A 262 4.27 6.74 19.39
CA LEU A 262 2.98 7.28 18.96
C LEU A 262 3.23 8.50 18.07
N ILE A 263 2.79 8.44 16.81
CA ILE A 263 2.78 9.59 15.91
C ILE A 263 1.35 10.12 15.84
N VAL A 264 1.18 11.38 16.21
CA VAL A 264 -0.07 12.13 16.05
C VAL A 264 -0.03 12.80 14.67
N MET A 265 -1.11 12.64 13.91
CA MET A 265 -1.19 13.11 12.53
C MET A 265 -2.35 14.10 12.34
N VAL A 266 -2.14 15.19 11.60
CA VAL A 266 -3.22 16.05 11.10
C VAL A 266 -3.35 15.85 9.59
N GLY A 267 -4.45 15.23 9.17
CA GLY A 267 -4.68 14.74 7.81
C GLY A 267 -4.35 13.25 7.67
N ASN A 268 -4.90 12.61 6.64
CA ASN A 268 -4.61 11.23 6.29
C ASN A 268 -3.48 11.14 5.23
N LYS A 269 -2.75 10.03 5.22
CA LYS A 269 -1.77 9.73 4.15
C LYS A 269 -2.48 9.65 2.80
N ASN A 270 -1.85 10.18 1.75
CA ASN A 270 -2.32 10.19 0.36
C ASN A 270 -3.73 10.81 0.12
N GLY A 271 -4.31 11.55 1.07
CA GLY A 271 -5.67 12.07 0.96
C GLY A 271 -5.88 13.34 0.12
N PHE A 272 -7.14 13.77 0.05
CA PHE A 272 -7.56 15.03 -0.58
C PHE A 272 -8.49 15.82 0.33
N TYR A 273 -8.31 17.14 0.37
CA TYR A 273 -9.18 18.02 1.15
C TYR A 273 -9.37 19.39 0.49
N ARG A 274 -10.60 19.91 0.48
CA ARG A 274 -10.95 21.23 -0.10
C ARG A 274 -10.42 21.47 -1.51
N ARG A 275 -10.49 20.46 -2.36
CA ARG A 275 -9.93 20.50 -3.73
C ARG A 275 -8.43 20.82 -3.76
N GLN A 276 -7.69 20.33 -2.78
CA GLN A 276 -6.23 20.29 -2.78
C GLN A 276 -5.78 18.88 -2.43
N ALA A 277 -4.65 18.43 -3.01
CA ALA A 277 -3.94 17.29 -2.46
C ALA A 277 -3.66 17.59 -0.99
N ALA A 278 -3.95 16.65 -0.10
CA ALA A 278 -3.51 16.81 1.27
C ALA A 278 -1.97 16.95 1.25
N GLY A 279 -1.26 16.17 0.44
CA GLY A 279 0.17 15.98 0.64
C GLY A 279 0.40 15.29 1.99
N ASP A 280 1.64 15.18 2.43
CA ASP A 280 1.92 14.42 3.65
C ASP A 280 1.26 15.07 4.88
N PRO A 281 0.65 14.26 5.77
CA PRO A 281 0.06 14.78 6.98
C PRO A 281 1.09 15.52 7.82
N GLN A 282 0.65 16.50 8.61
CA GLN A 282 1.52 17.02 9.67
C GLN A 282 1.69 15.91 10.69
N THR A 283 2.91 15.51 10.99
CA THR A 283 3.21 14.48 11.96
C THR A 283 3.89 15.08 13.18
N ILE A 284 3.54 14.56 14.35
CA ILE A 284 4.09 14.95 15.65
C ILE A 284 4.39 13.66 16.40
N LEU A 285 5.64 13.41 16.75
CA LEU A 285 5.95 12.34 17.68
C LEU A 285 5.52 12.76 19.08
N ALA A 286 4.64 11.97 19.66
CA ALA A 286 4.24 12.15 21.02
C ALA A 286 5.21 11.46 21.97
N THR A 287 5.44 12.10 23.12
CA THR A 287 6.09 11.50 24.28
C THR A 287 5.06 11.13 25.33
N GLU A 288 5.45 10.31 26.31
CA GLU A 288 4.63 10.07 27.49
C GLU A 288 4.32 11.40 28.21
N GLY A 289 3.07 11.55 28.65
CA GLY A 289 2.57 12.77 29.28
C GLY A 289 2.04 13.81 28.29
N ARG A 290 2.26 15.09 28.58
CA ARG A 290 1.61 16.19 27.86
C ARG A 290 2.38 16.60 26.62
N ASN A 291 1.67 16.63 25.50
CA ASN A 291 2.13 17.05 24.19
C ASN A 291 1.29 18.25 23.71
N ALA A 292 1.93 19.25 23.11
CA ALA A 292 1.24 20.41 22.55
C ALA A 292 1.87 20.81 21.22
N PHE A 293 1.04 21.10 20.23
CA PHE A 293 1.49 21.57 18.92
C PHE A 293 0.45 22.50 18.28
N VAL A 294 0.89 23.27 17.29
CA VAL A 294 -0.01 24.08 16.46
C VAL A 294 -0.20 23.38 15.12
N ALA A 295 -1.45 23.24 14.68
CA ALA A 295 -1.77 22.63 13.42
C ALA A 295 -1.25 23.51 12.25
N SER A 296 -0.38 22.96 11.40
CA SER A 296 0.13 23.64 10.20
C SER A 296 -0.85 23.59 9.04
N ARG A 297 -1.92 22.79 9.17
CA ARG A 297 -2.89 22.46 8.14
C ARG A 297 -4.25 22.07 8.72
N ASP A 298 -5.25 22.08 7.85
CA ASP A 298 -6.57 21.50 8.11
C ASP A 298 -6.52 19.97 7.96
N GLY A 299 -7.26 19.23 8.79
CA GLY A 299 -7.41 17.78 8.65
C GLY A 299 -8.05 17.09 9.85
N LEU A 300 -8.44 15.82 9.67
CA LEU A 300 -8.77 14.94 10.80
C LEU A 300 -7.50 14.57 11.58
N LEU A 301 -7.62 14.44 12.89
CA LEU A 301 -6.57 13.95 13.75
C LEU A 301 -6.52 12.40 13.67
N TYR A 302 -5.35 11.81 13.53
CA TYR A 302 -5.13 10.36 13.57
C TYR A 302 -3.98 10.02 14.52
N PHE A 303 -3.92 8.75 14.93
CA PHE A 303 -2.88 8.22 15.82
C PHE A 303 -2.23 6.99 15.16
N GLU A 304 -1.01 7.12 14.69
CA GLU A 304 -0.21 5.98 14.25
C GLU A 304 0.52 5.42 15.47
N TYR A 305 0.05 4.27 15.95
CA TYR A 305 0.64 3.54 17.06
C TYR A 305 0.93 2.12 16.60
N ILE A 306 2.21 1.76 16.52
CA ILE A 306 2.67 0.55 15.85
C ILE A 306 3.59 -0.29 16.75
N ASP A 307 3.62 -1.59 16.50
CA ASP A 307 4.60 -2.52 17.09
C ASP A 307 5.26 -3.30 15.95
N SER A 308 6.46 -2.87 15.60
CA SER A 308 7.31 -3.50 14.61
C SER A 308 7.89 -4.83 15.07
N GLY A 309 7.77 -5.16 16.37
CA GLY A 309 8.41 -6.34 16.96
C GLY A 309 9.88 -6.13 17.33
N TYR A 310 10.39 -4.91 17.19
CA TYR A 310 11.77 -4.53 17.48
C TYR A 310 11.97 -3.74 18.78
N ASN A 311 10.90 -3.54 19.55
CA ASN A 311 10.98 -2.95 20.88
C ASN A 311 11.55 -3.97 21.89
N GLU A 312 12.17 -3.49 22.98
CA GLU A 312 12.62 -4.36 24.08
C GLU A 312 11.46 -5.22 24.62
N ARG A 313 10.25 -4.67 24.59
CA ARG A 313 9.02 -5.35 24.99
C ARG A 313 7.93 -5.12 23.94
N PRO A 314 7.07 -6.12 23.68
CA PRO A 314 5.88 -5.91 22.85
C PRO A 314 5.07 -4.73 23.37
N ARG A 315 4.54 -3.92 22.46
CA ARG A 315 3.76 -2.74 22.84
C ARG A 315 2.45 -3.13 23.52
N THR A 316 2.17 -2.49 24.65
CA THR A 316 0.89 -2.60 25.34
C THR A 316 -0.05 -1.50 24.88
N SER A 317 -1.34 -1.62 25.17
CA SER A 317 -2.29 -0.55 24.85
C SER A 317 -1.98 0.72 25.65
N ILE A 318 -2.21 1.88 25.03
CA ILE A 318 -1.99 3.23 25.61
C ILE A 318 -3.28 4.02 25.64
N ASP A 319 -3.33 5.05 26.50
CA ASP A 319 -4.45 5.99 26.56
C ASP A 319 -4.04 7.37 26.04
N VAL A 320 -4.81 7.89 25.09
CA VAL A 320 -4.64 9.22 24.50
C VAL A 320 -5.86 10.08 24.82
N ILE A 321 -5.65 11.27 25.38
CA ILE A 321 -6.71 12.21 25.76
C ILE A 321 -6.45 13.56 25.10
N VAL A 322 -7.33 13.99 24.20
CA VAL A 322 -7.22 15.31 23.56
C VAL A 322 -7.89 16.35 24.47
N ARG A 323 -7.08 17.16 25.15
CA ARG A 323 -7.50 18.19 26.11
C ARG A 323 -8.01 19.46 25.44
N GLU A 324 -7.30 19.90 24.41
CA GLU A 324 -7.58 21.13 23.68
C GLU A 324 -7.38 20.91 22.18
N GLY A 325 -8.06 21.73 21.38
CA GLY A 325 -8.05 21.63 19.92
C GLY A 325 -8.95 20.51 19.38
N GLY A 326 -9.34 20.65 18.12
CA GLY A 326 -10.18 19.70 17.42
C GLY A 326 -11.67 19.84 17.75
N LYS A 327 -12.50 19.69 16.72
CA LYS A 327 -13.97 19.63 16.82
C LYS A 327 -14.47 18.25 16.39
N PRO A 328 -15.38 17.61 17.14
CA PRO A 328 -15.94 16.35 16.72
C PRO A 328 -16.68 16.47 15.38
N VAL A 329 -16.48 15.47 14.53
CA VAL A 329 -17.28 15.24 13.31
C VAL A 329 -18.26 14.09 13.56
N PRO A 330 -19.29 13.88 12.72
CA PRO A 330 -20.04 12.64 12.74
C PRO A 330 -19.07 11.47 12.50
N PHE A 331 -18.93 10.64 13.52
CA PHE A 331 -17.98 9.55 13.59
C PHE A 331 -18.71 8.25 13.97
N TYR A 332 -18.87 7.34 13.02
CA TYR A 332 -19.50 6.05 13.26
C TYR A 332 -18.44 4.98 13.51
N VAL A 333 -18.54 4.26 14.62
CA VAL A 333 -17.67 3.11 14.95
C VAL A 333 -18.53 1.86 15.02
N GLU A 334 -18.23 0.88 14.17
CA GLU A 334 -18.91 -0.41 14.14
C GLU A 334 -18.88 -1.10 15.51
N GLY A 335 -20.03 -1.62 15.93
CA GLY A 335 -20.19 -2.30 17.23
C GLY A 335 -20.25 -1.38 18.45
N ALA A 336 -19.91 -0.10 18.32
CA ALA A 336 -19.95 0.88 19.42
C ALA A 336 -21.03 1.95 19.24
N THR A 337 -21.18 2.49 18.02
CA THR A 337 -22.14 3.56 17.73
C THR A 337 -23.52 2.99 17.41
N THR A 338 -24.53 3.38 18.19
CA THR A 338 -25.92 3.00 17.88
C THR A 338 -26.52 3.87 16.76
N PRO A 339 -27.56 3.41 16.05
CA PRO A 339 -28.26 4.22 15.05
C PRO A 339 -28.84 5.53 15.60
N ALA A 340 -29.22 5.56 16.88
CA ALA A 340 -29.73 6.76 17.53
C ALA A 340 -28.61 7.79 17.77
N GLU A 341 -27.46 7.35 18.28
CA GLU A 341 -26.27 8.19 18.45
C GLU A 341 -25.75 8.70 17.12
N TRP A 342 -25.75 7.85 16.08
CA TRP A 342 -25.37 8.24 14.72
C TRP A 342 -26.22 9.41 14.21
N ARG A 343 -27.54 9.30 14.29
CA ARG A 343 -28.46 10.39 13.91
C ARG A 343 -28.25 11.63 14.76
N ALA A 344 -28.01 11.48 16.06
CA ALA A 344 -27.75 12.61 16.95
C ALA A 344 -26.43 13.33 16.59
N MET A 345 -25.37 12.60 16.24
CA MET A 345 -24.10 13.17 15.79
C MET A 345 -24.26 13.90 14.45
N LEU A 346 -24.98 13.31 13.50
CA LEU A 346 -25.28 13.97 12.22
C LEU A 346 -26.03 15.30 12.41
N GLN A 347 -26.93 15.38 13.39
CA GLN A 347 -27.65 16.62 13.72
C GLN A 347 -26.77 17.62 14.48
N ARG A 348 -26.02 17.16 15.49
CA ARG A 348 -25.19 18.00 16.36
C ARG A 348 -24.00 18.61 15.62
N HIS A 349 -23.43 17.88 14.68
CA HIS A 349 -22.24 18.27 13.91
C HIS A 349 -22.62 18.49 12.43
N ALA A 350 -23.72 19.21 12.19
CA ALA A 350 -24.24 19.49 10.85
C ALA A 350 -23.31 20.36 10.00
N ASP A 351 -22.45 21.16 10.63
CA ASP A 351 -21.46 22.03 10.01
C ASP A 351 -20.07 21.36 9.83
N ALA A 352 -19.92 20.11 10.27
CA ALA A 352 -18.68 19.37 10.10
C ALA A 352 -18.31 19.24 8.61
N PRO A 353 -17.04 19.44 8.23
CA PRO A 353 -16.63 19.34 6.83
C PRO A 353 -16.61 17.90 6.31
N LEU A 354 -16.42 16.94 7.21
CA LEU A 354 -16.19 15.53 6.91
C LEU A 354 -17.12 14.65 7.76
N VAL A 355 -17.30 13.43 7.29
CA VAL A 355 -17.91 12.30 7.99
C VAL A 355 -16.92 11.15 7.93
N GLU A 356 -16.76 10.44 9.04
CA GLU A 356 -15.90 9.27 9.14
C GLU A 356 -16.68 8.06 9.66
N MET A 357 -16.55 6.91 8.98
CA MET A 357 -17.20 5.64 9.35
C MET A 357 -16.13 4.56 9.39
N VAL A 358 -16.06 3.83 10.51
CA VAL A 358 -14.96 2.92 10.83
C VAL A 358 -15.50 1.54 11.15
N GLY A 359 -15.04 0.56 10.38
CA GLY A 359 -15.22 -0.87 10.66
C GLY A 359 -13.94 -1.49 11.21
N LYS A 360 -13.95 -2.82 11.34
CA LYS A 360 -12.78 -3.60 11.77
C LYS A 360 -11.58 -3.40 10.83
N ARG A 361 -11.77 -3.67 9.53
CA ARG A 361 -10.72 -3.62 8.51
C ARG A 361 -10.97 -2.57 7.41
N THR A 362 -11.93 -1.68 7.64
CA THR A 362 -12.35 -0.67 6.67
C THR A 362 -12.56 0.68 7.33
N MET A 363 -12.33 1.75 6.58
CA MET A 363 -12.58 3.11 7.01
C MET A 363 -13.06 3.94 5.83
N PHE A 364 -13.99 4.87 6.05
CA PHE A 364 -14.49 5.79 5.04
C PHE A 364 -14.35 7.22 5.55
N THR A 365 -13.68 8.08 4.77
CA THR A 365 -13.62 9.53 5.02
C THR A 365 -14.15 10.27 3.80
N VAL A 366 -15.29 10.93 3.97
CA VAL A 366 -15.98 11.65 2.88
C VAL A 366 -16.47 13.01 3.36
N ALA A 367 -16.66 13.95 2.43
CA ALA A 367 -17.25 15.23 2.75
C ALA A 367 -18.68 15.05 3.26
N ARG A 368 -19.04 15.81 4.30
CA ARG A 368 -20.39 15.77 4.88
C ARG A 368 -21.48 16.00 3.84
N ALA A 369 -21.26 16.97 2.96
CA ALA A 369 -22.18 17.28 1.87
C ALA A 369 -22.34 16.12 0.85
N MET A 370 -21.32 15.27 0.69
CA MET A 370 -21.42 14.09 -0.19
C MET A 370 -22.24 13.00 0.49
N TYR A 371 -21.98 12.74 1.77
CA TYR A 371 -22.76 11.78 2.58
C TYR A 371 -24.26 12.15 2.64
N ASP A 372 -24.58 13.43 2.80
CA ASP A 372 -25.99 13.86 2.81
C ASP A 372 -26.64 13.71 1.41
N LYS A 373 -25.88 14.00 0.34
CA LYS A 373 -26.35 13.79 -1.05
C LYS A 373 -26.53 12.32 -1.41
N SER A 374 -25.75 11.43 -0.80
CA SER A 374 -25.88 9.98 -0.96
C SER A 374 -27.04 9.38 -0.17
N GLY A 375 -27.98 10.20 0.31
CA GLY A 375 -29.18 9.72 1.00
C GLY A 375 -28.92 9.20 2.42
N ALA A 376 -27.77 9.55 3.01
CA ALA A 376 -27.35 9.13 4.35
C ALA A 376 -27.40 7.61 4.54
N ALA A 377 -26.53 6.92 3.80
CA ALA A 377 -26.38 5.47 3.83
C ALA A 377 -26.29 4.92 5.26
N ASP A 378 -26.84 3.72 5.48
CA ASP A 378 -26.64 3.02 6.75
C ASP A 378 -25.17 2.59 6.86
N PRO A 379 -24.37 3.19 7.76
CA PRO A 379 -22.96 2.85 7.88
C PRO A 379 -22.75 1.38 8.25
N ALA A 380 -23.66 0.75 9.01
CA ALA A 380 -23.54 -0.65 9.36
C ALA A 380 -23.65 -1.56 8.12
N ALA A 381 -24.63 -1.30 7.26
CA ALA A 381 -24.85 -2.08 6.04
C ALA A 381 -23.69 -1.91 5.04
N LEU A 382 -23.14 -0.70 4.92
CA LEU A 382 -21.97 -0.44 4.07
C LEU A 382 -20.74 -1.20 4.58
N LEU A 383 -20.42 -1.07 5.88
CA LEU A 383 -19.24 -1.70 6.46
C LEU A 383 -19.35 -3.24 6.42
N ASP A 384 -20.52 -3.81 6.74
CA ASP A 384 -20.78 -5.26 6.65
C ASP A 384 -20.58 -5.78 5.23
N TYR A 385 -21.09 -5.06 4.23
CA TYR A 385 -20.93 -5.44 2.83
C TYR A 385 -19.45 -5.48 2.43
N VAL A 386 -18.69 -4.41 2.70
CA VAL A 386 -17.28 -4.33 2.33
C VAL A 386 -16.45 -5.38 3.09
N GLU A 387 -16.74 -5.60 4.38
CA GLU A 387 -16.10 -6.66 5.17
C GLU A 387 -16.34 -8.05 4.56
N ARG A 388 -17.55 -8.29 4.01
CA ARG A 388 -17.87 -9.53 3.30
C ARG A 388 -17.04 -9.71 2.02
N ILE A 389 -16.86 -8.64 1.23
CA ILE A 389 -16.00 -8.66 0.04
C ILE A 389 -14.54 -8.91 0.43
N MET A 390 -14.05 -8.25 1.50
CA MET A 390 -12.72 -8.52 2.03
C MET A 390 -12.57 -9.98 2.43
N GLY A 391 -13.58 -10.57 3.07
CA GLY A 391 -13.61 -12.01 3.36
C GLY A 391 -13.45 -12.90 2.12
N TYR A 392 -14.10 -12.56 1.01
CA TYR A 392 -13.92 -13.29 -0.25
C TYR A 392 -12.51 -13.11 -0.83
N HIS A 393 -11.92 -11.92 -0.71
CA HIS A 393 -10.54 -11.70 -1.14
C HIS A 393 -9.54 -12.42 -0.23
N ASP A 394 -9.79 -12.46 1.08
CA ASP A 394 -9.02 -13.25 2.04
C ASP A 394 -9.01 -14.73 1.64
N GLU A 395 -10.17 -15.30 1.30
CA GLU A 395 -10.28 -16.68 0.81
C GLU A 395 -9.44 -16.93 -0.45
N LEU A 396 -9.53 -16.05 -1.46
CA LEU A 396 -8.77 -16.17 -2.70
C LEU A 396 -7.26 -16.04 -2.47
N SER A 397 -6.85 -15.14 -1.58
CA SER A 397 -5.47 -14.95 -1.16
C SER A 397 -4.98 -16.01 -0.15
N GLY A 398 -5.84 -16.92 0.29
CA GLY A 398 -5.50 -17.92 1.30
C GLY A 398 -5.11 -17.30 2.65
N LEU A 399 -5.74 -16.20 3.04
CA LEU A 399 -5.59 -15.57 4.35
C LEU A 399 -6.60 -16.20 5.34
N ASP A 400 -6.40 -17.47 5.66
CA ASP A 400 -7.31 -18.29 6.48
C ASP A 400 -6.90 -18.38 7.97
N GLY A 401 -5.80 -17.74 8.35
CA GLY A 401 -5.28 -17.73 9.72
C GLY A 401 -4.71 -19.08 10.19
N THR A 402 -4.44 -20.03 9.29
CA THR A 402 -3.83 -21.33 9.69
C THR A 402 -2.42 -21.17 10.24
N GLU A 403 -1.72 -20.14 9.79
CA GLU A 403 -0.40 -19.73 10.27
C GLU A 403 -0.38 -18.20 10.40
N ALA A 404 0.56 -17.65 11.17
CA ALA A 404 0.68 -16.21 11.35
C ALA A 404 0.85 -15.46 10.00
N LEU A 405 1.63 -16.03 9.06
CA LEU A 405 1.81 -15.49 7.71
C LEU A 405 0.55 -15.55 6.84
N ASP A 406 -0.43 -16.38 7.20
CA ASP A 406 -1.69 -16.57 6.50
C ASP A 406 -2.85 -15.89 7.24
N ALA A 407 -2.60 -15.06 8.25
CA ALA A 407 -3.64 -14.27 8.90
C ALA A 407 -4.18 -13.17 7.97
N PRO A 408 -5.50 -12.89 7.97
CA PRO A 408 -6.05 -11.67 7.38
C PRO A 408 -5.30 -10.43 7.88
N SER A 409 -5.23 -9.40 7.04
CA SER A 409 -4.57 -8.16 7.44
C SER A 409 -5.25 -7.55 8.67
N PRO A 410 -4.50 -7.15 9.71
CA PRO A 410 -5.05 -6.39 10.82
C PRO A 410 -5.23 -4.90 10.48
N LEU A 411 -4.75 -4.46 9.31
CA LEU A 411 -4.79 -3.06 8.88
C LEU A 411 -6.09 -2.74 8.15
N ARG A 412 -6.36 -1.44 7.96
CA ARG A 412 -7.57 -0.99 7.27
C ARG A 412 -7.33 -0.65 5.81
N VAL A 413 -8.32 -0.94 4.98
CA VAL A 413 -8.49 -0.28 3.67
C VAL A 413 -9.28 1.02 3.90
N HIS A 414 -8.69 2.17 3.55
CA HIS A 414 -9.30 3.48 3.76
C HIS A 414 -9.91 4.01 2.45
N PHE A 415 -11.22 4.10 2.37
CA PHE A 415 -11.93 4.76 1.29
C PHE A 415 -11.98 6.27 1.52
N VAL A 416 -11.37 7.05 0.63
CA VAL A 416 -11.24 8.50 0.78
C VAL A 416 -11.86 9.20 -0.41
N GLN A 417 -12.68 10.22 -0.15
CA GLN A 417 -13.21 11.04 -1.23
C GLN A 417 -12.11 11.81 -1.98
N ASP A 418 -12.01 11.59 -3.28
CA ASP A 418 -11.25 12.44 -4.19
C ASP A 418 -12.13 13.58 -4.70
N ALA A 419 -11.86 14.77 -4.16
CA ALA A 419 -12.55 16.00 -4.52
C ALA A 419 -11.74 16.89 -5.49
N ILE A 420 -10.54 16.46 -5.91
CA ILE A 420 -9.69 17.25 -6.82
C ILE A 420 -9.75 16.76 -8.24
N SER A 421 -9.67 15.45 -8.43
CA SER A 421 -9.36 14.89 -9.74
C SER A 421 -10.60 14.92 -10.62
N THR A 422 -10.45 15.47 -11.81
CA THR A 422 -11.48 15.47 -12.84
C THR A 422 -11.57 14.10 -13.50
N HIS A 423 -12.71 13.80 -14.14
CA HIS A 423 -12.83 12.58 -14.94
C HIS A 423 -11.79 12.53 -16.06
N ALA A 424 -11.37 13.67 -16.62
CA ALA A 424 -10.35 13.69 -17.67
C ALA A 424 -8.95 13.35 -17.13
N GLU A 425 -8.57 13.87 -15.96
CA GLU A 425 -7.30 13.55 -15.29
C GLU A 425 -7.25 12.08 -14.86
N LEU A 426 -8.37 11.57 -14.36
CA LEU A 426 -8.54 10.16 -14.06
C LEU A 426 -8.81 9.31 -15.31
N GLN A 427 -8.79 9.86 -16.52
CA GLN A 427 -9.04 9.14 -17.77
C GLN A 427 -10.37 8.32 -17.79
N ASN A 428 -11.39 8.86 -17.14
CA ASN A 428 -12.71 8.26 -16.88
C ASN A 428 -12.70 7.09 -15.88
N THR A 429 -11.66 6.97 -15.06
CA THR A 429 -11.63 6.03 -13.94
C THR A 429 -12.77 6.31 -12.97
N TYR A 430 -13.50 5.24 -12.64
CA TYR A 430 -14.64 5.28 -11.73
C TYR A 430 -14.20 5.31 -10.26
N LEU A 431 -13.26 4.44 -9.86
CA LEU A 431 -12.67 4.33 -8.52
C LEU A 431 -11.19 3.99 -8.70
N TYR A 432 -10.36 4.18 -7.69
CA TYR A 432 -8.95 3.77 -7.82
C TYR A 432 -8.28 3.36 -6.52
N ALA A 433 -7.33 2.45 -6.58
CA ALA A 433 -6.51 2.04 -5.45
C ALA A 433 -5.08 2.60 -5.53
N THR A 434 -4.53 2.94 -4.36
CA THR A 434 -3.11 3.30 -4.19
C THR A 434 -2.69 2.98 -2.75
N TYR A 435 -1.44 3.27 -2.38
CA TYR A 435 -1.01 3.12 -1.00
C TYR A 435 -1.96 3.86 -0.04
N TYR A 436 -2.31 3.15 1.04
CA TYR A 436 -3.19 3.53 2.14
C TYR A 436 -4.68 3.63 1.81
N MET A 437 -5.07 3.90 0.56
CA MET A 437 -6.45 4.26 0.25
C MET A 437 -7.02 3.75 -1.08
N ILE A 438 -8.34 3.67 -1.10
CA ILE A 438 -9.16 3.64 -2.32
C ILE A 438 -9.80 5.02 -2.50
N GLY A 439 -9.48 5.69 -3.60
CA GLY A 439 -10.02 6.99 -3.98
C GLY A 439 -11.44 6.90 -4.54
N LEU A 440 -12.32 7.79 -4.07
CA LEU A 440 -13.71 7.91 -4.50
C LEU A 440 -13.94 9.25 -5.24
N PRO A 441 -13.80 9.30 -6.58
CA PRO A 441 -14.14 10.48 -7.38
C PRO A 441 -15.59 10.96 -7.19
N LEU A 442 -15.86 12.25 -7.42
CA LEU A 442 -17.12 12.89 -7.01
C LEU A 442 -18.42 12.18 -7.42
N ASN A 443 -18.54 11.69 -8.64
CA ASN A 443 -19.79 11.03 -9.08
C ASN A 443 -19.92 9.59 -8.57
N SER A 444 -18.80 8.87 -8.40
CA SER A 444 -18.75 7.49 -7.93
C SER A 444 -18.80 7.38 -6.40
N ALA A 445 -18.30 8.37 -5.67
CA ALA A 445 -18.40 8.43 -4.21
C ALA A 445 -19.85 8.35 -3.73
N ALA A 446 -20.76 9.07 -4.40
CA ALA A 446 -22.19 8.99 -4.10
C ALA A 446 -22.70 7.56 -4.35
N GLU A 447 -22.41 6.96 -5.49
CA GLU A 447 -22.92 5.63 -5.90
C GLU A 447 -22.38 4.49 -5.01
N THR A 448 -21.08 4.49 -4.73
CA THR A 448 -20.41 3.54 -3.82
C THR A 448 -20.98 3.64 -2.40
N LEU A 449 -21.30 4.85 -1.92
CA LEU A 449 -21.96 5.06 -0.62
C LEU A 449 -23.46 4.72 -0.67
N LEU A 450 -24.14 4.93 -1.80
CA LEU A 450 -25.60 4.95 -1.92
C LEU A 450 -26.24 3.57 -1.77
N LYS A 451 -25.66 2.52 -2.38
CA LYS A 451 -26.34 1.23 -2.54
C LYS A 451 -25.35 0.07 -2.73
N PRO A 452 -24.81 -0.53 -1.64
CA PRO A 452 -24.04 -1.78 -1.71
C PRO A 452 -24.84 -3.02 -2.21
N ALA A 453 -26.00 -2.83 -2.85
CA ALA A 453 -26.83 -3.91 -3.37
C ALA A 453 -27.52 -3.58 -4.72
N LYS A 454 -27.19 -2.47 -5.40
CA LYS A 454 -27.92 -2.03 -6.62
C LYS A 454 -27.10 -1.33 -7.71
N ALA A 455 -25.78 -1.34 -7.66
CA ALA A 455 -24.94 -0.79 -8.74
C ALA A 455 -23.97 -1.84 -9.25
N ASP A 456 -23.39 -1.62 -10.44
CA ASP A 456 -22.32 -2.44 -11.02
C ASP A 456 -21.08 -2.40 -10.11
N GLU A 457 -21.10 -3.21 -9.05
CA GLU A 457 -20.13 -3.26 -7.94
C GLU A 457 -18.76 -3.80 -8.34
N TRP A 458 -18.61 -4.24 -9.59
CA TRP A 458 -17.35 -4.72 -10.14
C TRP A 458 -16.19 -3.76 -9.87
N GLY A 459 -16.42 -2.44 -10.03
CA GLY A 459 -15.40 -1.42 -9.77
C GLY A 459 -14.93 -1.43 -8.31
N VAL A 460 -15.85 -1.59 -7.34
CA VAL A 460 -15.49 -1.65 -5.92
C VAL A 460 -14.67 -2.92 -5.63
N TRP A 461 -15.12 -4.08 -6.13
CA TRP A 461 -14.38 -5.34 -5.96
C TRP A 461 -13.02 -5.29 -6.63
N HIS A 462 -12.92 -4.63 -7.79
CA HIS A 462 -11.69 -4.44 -8.54
C HIS A 462 -10.69 -3.60 -7.75
N GLU A 463 -11.06 -2.42 -7.26
CA GLU A 463 -10.13 -1.60 -6.47
C GLU A 463 -9.74 -2.26 -5.14
N MET A 464 -10.69 -2.94 -4.49
CA MET A 464 -10.36 -3.75 -3.33
C MET A 464 -9.41 -4.88 -3.69
N GLY A 465 -9.55 -5.50 -4.87
CA GLY A 465 -8.65 -6.54 -5.36
C GLY A 465 -7.21 -6.04 -5.54
N HIS A 466 -7.02 -4.77 -5.96
CA HIS A 466 -5.68 -4.18 -6.04
C HIS A 466 -4.98 -4.10 -4.68
N MET A 467 -5.72 -3.93 -3.57
CA MET A 467 -5.15 -3.96 -2.22
C MET A 467 -4.61 -5.35 -1.83
N TYR A 468 -5.10 -6.41 -2.48
CA TYR A 468 -4.71 -7.80 -2.25
C TYR A 468 -3.73 -8.35 -3.31
N GLN A 469 -3.62 -7.68 -4.45
CA GLN A 469 -2.84 -8.13 -5.60
C GLN A 469 -1.36 -8.27 -5.26
N GLN A 470 -0.83 -9.49 -5.44
CA GLN A 470 0.59 -9.77 -5.22
C GLN A 470 1.42 -9.36 -6.44
N TRP A 471 2.44 -8.53 -6.23
CA TRP A 471 3.31 -8.07 -7.32
C TRP A 471 4.14 -9.19 -7.93
N ASP A 472 4.50 -10.22 -7.16
CA ASP A 472 5.40 -11.30 -7.61
C ASP A 472 4.87 -12.17 -8.76
N TRP A 473 3.58 -12.09 -9.07
CA TRP A 473 3.00 -12.70 -10.26
C TRP A 473 2.09 -11.73 -11.03
N THR A 474 2.31 -10.42 -10.84
CA THR A 474 1.63 -9.35 -11.56
C THR A 474 2.66 -8.53 -12.33
N TRP A 475 3.18 -9.11 -13.41
CA TRP A 475 4.12 -8.44 -14.31
C TRP A 475 3.41 -7.37 -15.17
N PRO A 476 4.15 -6.46 -15.84
CA PRO A 476 3.57 -5.48 -16.75
C PRO A 476 2.66 -6.11 -17.81
N GLY A 477 1.49 -5.50 -18.02
CA GLY A 477 0.47 -6.00 -18.95
C GLY A 477 -0.56 -6.95 -18.35
N VAL A 478 -0.37 -7.41 -17.10
CA VAL A 478 -1.39 -8.19 -16.36
C VAL A 478 -1.90 -7.53 -15.09
N THR A 479 -1.47 -6.31 -14.73
CA THR A 479 -1.97 -5.55 -13.56
C THR A 479 -3.50 -5.42 -13.56
N GLU A 480 -4.08 -4.97 -14.67
CA GLU A 480 -5.54 -4.87 -14.84
C GLU A 480 -6.22 -6.23 -15.10
N THR A 481 -5.43 -7.31 -15.20
CA THR A 481 -5.95 -8.66 -15.41
C THR A 481 -6.03 -9.45 -14.10
N THR A 482 -4.93 -9.55 -13.35
CA THR A 482 -4.86 -10.39 -12.15
C THR A 482 -5.75 -9.87 -11.03
N VAL A 483 -5.97 -8.55 -10.96
CA VAL A 483 -6.95 -7.94 -10.06
C VAL A 483 -8.37 -8.47 -10.29
N ASN A 484 -8.74 -8.72 -11.55
CA ASN A 484 -10.09 -9.17 -11.88
C ASN A 484 -10.35 -10.65 -11.52
N VAL A 485 -9.34 -11.41 -11.07
CA VAL A 485 -9.56 -12.72 -10.44
C VAL A 485 -10.29 -12.55 -9.10
N TYR A 486 -9.98 -11.49 -8.35
CA TYR A 486 -10.70 -11.12 -7.13
C TYR A 486 -12.15 -10.75 -7.43
N SER A 487 -12.37 -9.89 -8.42
CA SER A 487 -13.72 -9.47 -8.85
C SER A 487 -14.57 -10.65 -9.34
N LEU A 488 -13.99 -11.58 -10.12
CA LEU A 488 -14.69 -12.82 -10.53
C LEU A 488 -15.04 -13.70 -9.33
N HIS A 489 -14.14 -13.79 -8.35
CA HIS A 489 -14.40 -14.57 -7.14
C HIS A 489 -15.50 -13.94 -6.29
N ALA A 490 -15.47 -12.62 -6.07
CA ALA A 490 -16.53 -11.89 -5.40
C ALA A 490 -17.88 -12.04 -6.12
N LEU A 491 -17.89 -11.94 -7.45
CA LEU A 491 -19.08 -12.17 -8.26
C LEU A 491 -19.69 -13.56 -8.02
N GLU A 492 -18.87 -14.61 -8.00
CA GLU A 492 -19.31 -15.97 -7.71
C GLU A 492 -19.85 -16.10 -6.28
N ARG A 493 -19.13 -15.58 -5.29
CA ARG A 493 -19.48 -15.67 -3.86
C ARG A 493 -20.77 -14.91 -3.52
N LEU A 494 -21.07 -13.83 -4.23
CA LEU A 494 -22.30 -13.07 -4.10
C LEU A 494 -23.51 -13.72 -4.80
N GLY A 495 -23.33 -14.86 -5.48
CA GLY A 495 -24.40 -15.52 -6.21
C GLY A 495 -24.71 -14.89 -7.58
N THR A 496 -23.72 -14.30 -8.23
CA THR A 496 -23.82 -13.69 -9.57
C THR A 496 -24.85 -12.55 -9.66
N PRO A 497 -24.72 -11.49 -8.83
CA PRO A 497 -25.66 -10.36 -8.81
C PRO A 497 -25.71 -9.55 -10.13
N MET A 498 -24.72 -9.75 -11.00
CA MET A 498 -24.62 -9.15 -12.33
C MET A 498 -24.03 -10.17 -13.33
N PRO A 499 -24.23 -10.00 -14.65
CA PRO A 499 -23.52 -10.82 -15.63
C PRO A 499 -22.00 -10.64 -15.53
N SER A 500 -21.24 -11.73 -15.70
CA SER A 500 -19.78 -11.63 -15.78
C SER A 500 -19.35 -10.76 -16.97
N PRO A 501 -18.40 -9.83 -16.80
CA PRO A 501 -17.81 -9.10 -17.92
C PRO A 501 -17.23 -10.02 -19.00
N LEU A 502 -16.81 -11.25 -18.67
CA LEU A 502 -16.34 -12.20 -19.68
C LEU A 502 -17.43 -12.61 -20.70
N LEU A 503 -18.70 -12.52 -20.31
CA LEU A 503 -19.87 -12.82 -21.16
C LEU A 503 -20.39 -11.59 -21.92
N GLN A 504 -19.83 -10.40 -21.68
CA GLN A 504 -20.20 -9.19 -22.38
C GLN A 504 -19.82 -9.28 -23.86
N VAL A 505 -20.78 -9.01 -24.74
CA VAL A 505 -20.55 -8.90 -26.19
C VAL A 505 -19.88 -7.57 -26.49
N VAL A 506 -18.70 -7.62 -27.09
CA VAL A 506 -17.81 -6.46 -27.29
C VAL A 506 -17.44 -6.19 -28.74
N ASP A 507 -17.67 -7.15 -29.64
CA ASP A 507 -17.34 -6.94 -31.04
C ASP A 507 -18.34 -6.00 -31.74
N ALA A 508 -17.85 -5.24 -32.72
CA ALA A 508 -18.67 -4.27 -33.47
C ALA A 508 -19.87 -4.89 -34.20
N ARG A 509 -19.88 -6.23 -34.38
CA ARG A 509 -20.98 -6.96 -35.03
C ARG A 509 -22.02 -7.48 -34.03
N GLY A 510 -21.80 -7.30 -32.72
CA GLY A 510 -22.73 -7.69 -31.66
C GLY A 510 -22.94 -9.19 -31.52
N LYS A 511 -21.90 -10.01 -31.75
CA LYS A 511 -21.99 -11.48 -31.79
C LYS A 511 -21.00 -12.21 -30.88
N LYS A 512 -19.91 -11.58 -30.47
CA LYS A 512 -18.78 -12.22 -29.80
C LYS A 512 -18.53 -11.58 -28.44
N ASN A 513 -18.54 -12.41 -27.41
CA ASN A 513 -18.06 -12.03 -26.09
C ASN A 513 -16.56 -12.33 -25.93
N ARG A 514 -16.00 -12.01 -24.76
CA ARG A 514 -14.56 -12.20 -24.48
C ARG A 514 -14.14 -13.67 -24.46
N ILE A 515 -15.04 -14.60 -24.16
CA ILE A 515 -14.79 -16.05 -24.29
C ILE A 515 -14.69 -16.44 -25.77
N ASP A 516 -15.55 -15.91 -26.63
CA ASP A 516 -15.46 -16.13 -28.08
C ASP A 516 -14.19 -15.52 -28.68
N LEU A 517 -13.72 -14.40 -28.14
CA LEU A 517 -12.43 -13.80 -28.51
C LEU A 517 -11.25 -14.67 -28.05
N ALA A 518 -11.30 -15.26 -26.86
CA ALA A 518 -10.31 -16.24 -26.42
C ALA A 518 -10.28 -17.49 -27.33
N ALA A 519 -11.45 -18.00 -27.73
CA ALA A 519 -11.52 -19.11 -28.69
C ALA A 519 -10.89 -18.76 -30.05
N GLN A 520 -11.08 -17.51 -30.52
CA GLN A 520 -10.40 -17.01 -31.71
C GLN A 520 -8.90 -16.87 -31.52
N TYR A 521 -8.46 -16.42 -30.34
CA TYR A 521 -7.05 -16.34 -30.00
C TYR A 521 -6.39 -17.70 -30.16
N PHE A 522 -7.01 -18.76 -29.62
CA PHE A 522 -6.55 -20.15 -29.77
C PHE A 522 -6.51 -20.67 -31.21
N ALA A 523 -7.37 -20.15 -32.10
CA ALA A 523 -7.37 -20.55 -33.51
C ALA A 523 -6.22 -19.93 -34.33
N GLN A 524 -5.48 -18.97 -33.76
CA GLN A 524 -4.36 -18.33 -34.46
C GLN A 524 -3.14 -19.28 -34.56
N PRO A 525 -2.37 -19.22 -35.67
CA PRO A 525 -1.20 -20.07 -35.87
C PRO A 525 -0.01 -19.71 -34.96
N SER A 526 0.05 -18.45 -34.51
CA SER A 526 1.02 -17.96 -33.54
C SER A 526 0.28 -17.14 -32.48
N ARG A 527 0.75 -17.23 -31.23
CA ARG A 527 0.14 -16.61 -30.05
C ARG A 527 1.26 -16.13 -29.13
N ASN A 528 1.19 -14.88 -28.71
CA ASN A 528 2.07 -14.31 -27.70
C ASN A 528 1.20 -13.68 -26.61
N PHE A 529 1.18 -14.27 -25.42
CA PHE A 529 0.36 -13.78 -24.31
C PHE A 529 0.82 -12.41 -23.81
N LEU A 530 2.11 -12.10 -23.99
CA LEU A 530 2.77 -10.90 -23.47
C LEU A 530 2.61 -9.69 -24.40
N ASP A 531 2.00 -9.87 -25.58
CA ASP A 531 1.83 -8.81 -26.58
C ASP A 531 0.35 -8.59 -26.87
N ASP A 532 -0.15 -7.40 -26.55
CA ASP A 532 -1.54 -6.99 -26.80
C ASP A 532 -1.92 -7.13 -28.28
N ALA A 533 -0.97 -6.90 -29.20
CA ALA A 533 -1.20 -7.02 -30.64
C ALA A 533 -1.43 -8.47 -31.10
N SER A 534 -1.06 -9.46 -30.27
CA SER A 534 -1.32 -10.87 -30.57
C SER A 534 -2.78 -11.26 -30.36
N PHE A 535 -3.60 -10.46 -29.66
CA PHE A 535 -5.00 -10.78 -29.40
C PHE A 535 -5.90 -10.36 -30.56
N PRO A 536 -7.00 -11.09 -30.85
CA PRO A 536 -7.91 -10.76 -31.96
C PRO A 536 -8.52 -9.37 -31.88
N MET A 537 -8.56 -8.81 -30.67
CA MET A 537 -8.97 -7.45 -30.39
C MET A 537 -8.05 -6.90 -29.29
N PRO A 538 -7.00 -6.13 -29.64
CA PRO A 538 -6.01 -5.65 -28.67
C PRO A 538 -6.62 -4.83 -27.52
N SER A 539 -7.70 -4.07 -27.77
CA SER A 539 -8.43 -3.33 -26.73
C SER A 539 -9.11 -4.22 -25.69
N GLU A 540 -9.25 -5.52 -25.96
CA GLU A 540 -9.84 -6.52 -25.06
C GLU A 540 -8.78 -7.49 -24.50
N ALA A 541 -7.48 -7.22 -24.71
CA ALA A 541 -6.39 -8.11 -24.33
C ALA A 541 -6.46 -8.49 -22.83
N LEU A 542 -6.69 -7.52 -21.93
CA LEU A 542 -6.81 -7.78 -20.49
C LEU A 542 -7.90 -8.82 -20.17
N TRP A 543 -9.05 -8.73 -20.82
CA TRP A 543 -10.19 -9.61 -20.58
C TRP A 543 -9.96 -10.99 -21.19
N ILE A 544 -9.27 -11.07 -22.33
CA ILE A 544 -8.88 -12.33 -22.93
C ILE A 544 -7.82 -13.02 -22.08
N ARG A 545 -6.86 -12.28 -21.51
CA ARG A 545 -5.91 -12.81 -20.52
C ARG A 545 -6.62 -13.32 -19.27
N LEU A 546 -7.66 -12.63 -18.81
CA LEU A 546 -8.46 -13.04 -17.64
C LEU A 546 -9.11 -14.42 -17.84
N VAL A 547 -9.47 -14.80 -19.07
CA VAL A 547 -9.97 -16.14 -19.39
C VAL A 547 -8.97 -17.23 -18.98
N MET A 548 -7.66 -17.03 -19.16
CA MET A 548 -6.64 -17.99 -18.72
C MET A 548 -6.67 -18.18 -17.20
N TYR A 549 -6.69 -17.08 -16.45
CA TYR A 549 -6.72 -17.11 -14.99
C TYR A 549 -8.02 -17.76 -14.48
N GLU A 550 -9.16 -17.44 -15.10
CA GLU A 550 -10.43 -18.04 -14.74
C GLU A 550 -10.50 -19.53 -15.10
N GLN A 551 -9.89 -19.98 -16.19
CA GLN A 551 -9.74 -21.40 -16.49
C GLN A 551 -8.94 -22.14 -15.42
N LEU A 552 -7.83 -21.57 -14.94
CA LEU A 552 -7.08 -22.13 -13.82
C LEU A 552 -7.96 -22.24 -12.57
N ARG A 553 -8.68 -21.17 -12.21
CA ARG A 553 -9.59 -21.15 -11.05
C ARG A 553 -10.66 -22.23 -11.13
N ARG A 554 -11.34 -22.31 -12.28
CA ARG A 554 -12.46 -23.23 -12.51
C ARG A 554 -11.99 -24.69 -12.57
N ALA A 555 -10.85 -24.96 -13.20
CA ALA A 555 -10.38 -26.33 -13.40
C ALA A 555 -9.68 -26.92 -12.18
N LEU A 556 -8.93 -26.09 -11.45
CA LEU A 556 -8.13 -26.52 -10.29
C LEU A 556 -8.83 -26.25 -8.96
N GLY A 557 -10.01 -25.62 -9.01
CA GLY A 557 -10.86 -25.27 -7.88
C GLY A 557 -10.43 -23.99 -7.15
N ASN A 558 -11.34 -23.47 -6.32
CA ASN A 558 -11.16 -22.18 -5.62
C ASN A 558 -9.92 -22.13 -4.70
N GLY A 559 -9.41 -23.28 -4.25
CA GLY A 559 -8.18 -23.34 -3.44
C GLY A 559 -6.88 -23.15 -4.22
N PHE A 560 -6.89 -23.13 -5.56
CA PHE A 560 -5.67 -22.99 -6.36
C PHE A 560 -4.95 -21.66 -6.11
N TYR A 561 -5.66 -20.53 -6.24
CA TYR A 561 -5.07 -19.22 -5.98
C TYR A 561 -4.66 -19.06 -4.52
N ALA A 562 -5.43 -19.60 -3.57
CA ALA A 562 -5.04 -19.58 -2.16
C ALA A 562 -3.68 -20.25 -1.94
N ARG A 563 -3.45 -21.43 -2.55
CA ARG A 563 -2.15 -22.12 -2.50
C ARG A 563 -1.04 -21.34 -3.20
N LEU A 564 -1.33 -20.72 -4.34
CA LEU A 564 -0.37 -19.90 -5.07
C LEU A 564 0.08 -18.69 -4.23
N HIS A 565 -0.87 -17.97 -3.64
CA HIS A 565 -0.58 -16.84 -2.75
C HIS A 565 0.28 -17.25 -1.55
N LYS A 566 -0.12 -18.36 -0.91
CA LYS A 566 0.61 -18.98 0.19
C LYS A 566 2.05 -19.35 -0.17
N LEU A 567 2.27 -19.83 -1.40
CA LEU A 567 3.60 -20.15 -1.91
C LEU A 567 4.46 -18.89 -2.12
N TYR A 568 3.88 -17.84 -2.71
CA TYR A 568 4.57 -16.55 -2.88
C TYR A 568 4.85 -15.85 -1.54
N ARG A 569 3.94 -15.90 -0.56
CA ARG A 569 4.19 -15.33 0.78
C ARG A 569 5.33 -16.02 1.54
N ARG A 570 5.45 -17.33 1.41
CA ARG A 570 6.53 -18.12 2.05
C ARG A 570 7.87 -17.97 1.34
N HIS A 571 7.83 -17.69 0.04
CA HIS A 571 9.00 -17.60 -0.82
C HIS A 571 8.87 -16.36 -1.72
N PRO A 572 8.90 -15.12 -1.20
CA PRO A 572 8.81 -13.93 -2.05
C PRO A 572 9.91 -13.95 -3.11
N LEU A 573 9.68 -13.34 -4.27
CA LEU A 573 10.72 -13.25 -5.30
C LEU A 573 11.87 -12.37 -4.81
N THR A 574 13.09 -12.86 -4.98
CA THR A 574 14.30 -12.04 -4.86
C THR A 574 14.46 -11.12 -6.07
N GLU A 575 15.29 -10.07 -6.01
CA GLU A 575 15.52 -9.17 -7.16
C GLU A 575 15.95 -9.92 -8.43
N ASP A 576 16.87 -10.88 -8.27
CA ASP A 576 17.40 -11.71 -9.36
C ASP A 576 16.34 -12.65 -9.95
N GLU A 577 15.30 -12.97 -9.16
CA GLU A 577 14.15 -13.75 -9.60
C GLU A 577 13.02 -12.88 -10.16
N GLY A 578 13.10 -11.56 -9.98
CA GLY A 578 12.17 -10.58 -10.52
C GLY A 578 12.52 -10.13 -11.93
N GLY A 579 11.65 -9.29 -12.49
CA GLY A 579 11.73 -8.77 -13.86
C GLY A 579 10.77 -9.50 -14.79
N ASP A 580 10.15 -8.80 -15.74
CA ASP A 580 8.96 -9.26 -16.48
C ASP A 580 9.07 -10.69 -17.02
N GLN A 581 10.18 -11.02 -17.67
CA GLN A 581 10.42 -12.36 -18.22
C GLN A 581 10.60 -13.41 -17.13
N ASN A 582 11.34 -13.08 -16.06
CA ASN A 582 11.58 -13.98 -14.94
C ASN A 582 10.29 -14.21 -14.13
N GLU A 583 9.46 -13.17 -13.94
CA GLU A 583 8.18 -13.28 -13.24
C GLU A 583 7.22 -14.24 -13.94
N VAL A 584 7.18 -14.22 -15.28
CA VAL A 584 6.43 -15.21 -16.07
C VAL A 584 6.95 -16.61 -15.80
N GLN A 585 8.26 -16.83 -15.82
CA GLN A 585 8.85 -18.15 -15.55
C GLN A 585 8.57 -18.63 -14.13
N ARG A 586 8.69 -17.73 -13.15
CA ARG A 586 8.40 -18.02 -11.74
C ARG A 586 6.93 -18.32 -11.53
N PHE A 587 6.03 -17.60 -12.19
CA PHE A 587 4.59 -17.87 -12.17
C PHE A 587 4.28 -19.24 -12.75
N VAL A 588 4.84 -19.60 -13.91
CA VAL A 588 4.64 -20.93 -14.53
C VAL A 588 5.08 -22.04 -13.57
N LEU A 589 6.29 -21.94 -13.01
CA LEU A 589 6.81 -22.92 -12.05
C LEU A 589 5.95 -23.00 -10.78
N ARG A 590 5.62 -21.86 -10.17
CA ARG A 590 4.88 -21.80 -8.90
C ARG A 590 3.41 -22.20 -9.07
N ALA A 591 2.82 -21.93 -10.22
CA ALA A 591 1.50 -22.46 -10.59
C ALA A 591 1.54 -24.00 -10.70
N CYS A 592 2.57 -24.58 -11.31
CA CYS A 592 2.75 -26.04 -11.34
C CYS A 592 2.85 -26.63 -9.93
N MET A 593 3.66 -26.00 -9.06
CA MET A 593 3.80 -26.40 -7.65
C MET A 593 2.48 -26.28 -6.89
N ALA A 594 1.78 -25.15 -7.01
CA ALA A 594 0.50 -24.91 -6.33
C ALA A 594 -0.62 -25.82 -6.83
N ALA A 595 -0.60 -26.22 -8.11
CA ALA A 595 -1.52 -27.19 -8.67
C ALA A 595 -1.13 -28.64 -8.38
N ASN A 596 0.13 -28.89 -8.03
CA ASN A 596 0.76 -30.21 -8.03
C ASN A 596 0.57 -30.94 -9.39
N LEU A 597 0.71 -30.19 -10.48
CA LEU A 597 0.53 -30.65 -11.85
C LEU A 597 1.54 -29.98 -12.77
N ASP A 598 1.97 -30.68 -13.82
CA ASP A 598 2.74 -30.07 -14.91
C ASP A 598 1.81 -29.27 -15.82
N LEU A 599 1.77 -27.95 -15.65
CA LEU A 599 0.95 -27.01 -16.42
C LEU A 599 1.67 -26.44 -17.66
N THR A 600 2.83 -27.00 -18.05
CA THR A 600 3.63 -26.48 -19.17
C THR A 600 2.80 -26.37 -20.46
N ASP A 601 2.12 -27.45 -20.87
CA ASP A 601 1.28 -27.46 -22.09
C ASP A 601 0.13 -26.43 -22.00
N PHE A 602 -0.44 -26.21 -20.82
CA PHE A 602 -1.49 -25.21 -20.62
C PHE A 602 -0.97 -23.78 -20.91
N PHE A 603 0.18 -23.43 -20.34
CA PHE A 603 0.76 -22.09 -20.52
C PHE A 603 1.27 -21.86 -21.95
N GLU A 604 1.90 -22.86 -22.56
CA GLU A 604 2.35 -22.78 -23.95
C GLU A 604 1.19 -22.59 -24.92
N ARG A 605 0.06 -23.27 -24.69
CA ARG A 605 -1.14 -23.08 -25.52
C ARG A 605 -1.70 -21.67 -25.42
N TRP A 606 -1.64 -21.08 -24.22
CA TRP A 606 -1.98 -19.67 -24.01
C TRP A 606 -0.94 -18.70 -24.57
N GLY A 607 0.20 -19.17 -25.07
CA GLY A 607 1.24 -18.33 -25.65
C GLY A 607 2.16 -17.69 -24.61
N LEU A 608 2.21 -18.24 -23.39
CA LEU A 608 3.21 -17.88 -22.39
C LEU A 608 4.51 -18.67 -22.67
N PRO A 609 5.68 -18.01 -22.73
CA PRO A 609 6.94 -18.70 -22.94
C PRO A 609 7.29 -19.53 -21.71
N VAL A 610 7.72 -20.78 -21.93
CA VAL A 610 8.34 -21.63 -20.91
C VAL A 610 9.75 -21.95 -21.35
N ASP A 611 10.73 -21.35 -20.71
CA ASP A 611 12.13 -21.50 -21.07
C ASP A 611 12.70 -22.87 -20.64
N ALA A 612 13.94 -23.16 -21.08
CA ALA A 612 14.59 -24.43 -20.80
C ALA A 612 14.86 -24.65 -19.30
N GLY A 613 15.18 -23.58 -18.55
CA GLY A 613 15.45 -23.66 -17.12
C GLY A 613 14.19 -24.02 -16.34
N THR A 614 13.08 -23.37 -16.66
CA THR A 614 11.76 -23.60 -16.07
C THR A 614 11.25 -24.99 -16.39
N ARG A 615 11.40 -25.47 -17.63
CA ARG A 615 11.08 -26.87 -17.98
C ARG A 615 11.90 -27.88 -17.20
N ALA A 616 13.21 -27.66 -17.09
CA ALA A 616 14.08 -28.55 -16.32
C ALA A 616 13.69 -28.56 -14.84
N ALA A 617 13.35 -27.41 -14.26
CA ALA A 617 12.86 -27.30 -12.89
C ALA A 617 11.54 -28.07 -12.68
N ILE A 618 10.55 -27.88 -13.57
CA ILE A 618 9.26 -28.60 -13.51
C ILE A 618 9.46 -30.11 -13.70
N ALA A 619 10.29 -30.53 -14.65
CA ALA A 619 10.59 -31.94 -14.86
C ALA A 619 11.25 -32.58 -13.62
N GLY A 620 12.10 -31.82 -12.92
CA GLY A 620 12.72 -32.23 -11.65
C GLY A 620 11.70 -32.51 -10.53
N LEU A 621 10.54 -31.83 -10.54
CA LEU A 621 9.45 -32.04 -9.59
C LEU A 621 8.65 -33.33 -9.86
N LYS A 622 8.80 -33.95 -11.04
CA LYS A 622 8.11 -35.20 -11.44
C LYS A 622 6.59 -35.12 -11.29
N LEU A 623 6.02 -33.95 -11.61
CA LEU A 623 4.57 -33.72 -11.56
C LEU A 623 3.87 -34.49 -12.69
N SER A 624 2.62 -34.88 -12.45
CA SER A 624 1.77 -35.47 -13.49
C SER A 624 1.15 -34.37 -14.34
N ALA A 625 0.94 -34.64 -15.63
CA ALA A 625 0.15 -33.76 -16.48
C ALA A 625 -1.35 -33.78 -16.06
N PRO A 626 -2.11 -32.70 -16.29
CA PRO A 626 -3.55 -32.69 -16.13
C PRO A 626 -4.23 -33.82 -16.93
N LYS A 627 -5.25 -34.45 -16.34
CA LYS A 627 -6.03 -35.51 -17.01
C LYS A 627 -6.85 -35.00 -18.19
N THR A 628 -7.09 -33.70 -18.24
CA THR A 628 -7.88 -33.03 -19.26
C THR A 628 -7.18 -31.74 -19.68
N ASP A 629 -7.42 -31.33 -20.93
CA ASP A 629 -6.93 -30.06 -21.45
C ASP A 629 -7.63 -28.89 -20.72
N LEU A 630 -6.89 -28.23 -19.81
CA LEU A 630 -7.44 -27.15 -18.99
C LEU A 630 -7.80 -25.91 -19.82
N THR A 631 -7.26 -25.76 -21.04
CA THR A 631 -7.64 -24.67 -21.95
C THR A 631 -9.06 -24.78 -22.48
N ARG A 632 -9.72 -25.93 -22.26
CA ARG A 632 -11.12 -26.20 -22.63
C ARG A 632 -12.08 -26.10 -21.46
N THR A 633 -11.60 -25.66 -20.29
CA THR A 633 -12.44 -25.49 -19.10
C THR A 633 -13.54 -24.48 -19.39
N ARG A 634 -14.78 -24.85 -19.05
CA ARG A 634 -15.93 -23.96 -19.18
C ARG A 634 -15.91 -22.92 -18.07
N ILE A 635 -16.15 -21.67 -18.45
CA ILE A 635 -16.24 -20.51 -17.57
C ILE A 635 -17.71 -20.15 -17.36
#